data_AF-A0AAV0WGR2-F1
#
_entry.id   AF-A0AAV0WGR2-F1
#
_cell.length_a   1.000
_cell.length_b   1.000
_cell.length_c   1.000
_cell.angle_alpha   90.00
_cell.angle_beta   90.00
_cell.angle_gamma   90.00
#
_symmetry.space_group_name_H-M   'P 1'
#
loop_
_entity.id
_entity.type
_entity.pdbx_description
1 polymer ?
#
loop_
_entity_poly.entity_id
_entity_poly.type
_entity_poly.pdbx_seq_one_letter_code
_entity_poly.pdbx_strand_id
1 'polypeptide(L)'
;MYMRSSPEIDQILNRKTRSNLNTLLINGNISTLLRRMKKKYIVNKTCSFDSIAFILSMAYLDHPQYKSFVDVSDNTLLQFCKHLALNGTSKISYMTRLKILGIFDEQESINNVRVIDARCNVLFIITKLLKTAPSAIEHMICSNNINCPQSTRDVPSPTIIVRLKNNMQDLNNALNLYVFPKEIENVHQINVQEQ
;
A
#
# COMPACT_ATOMS: atom_id res chain seq x y z
N MET A 1 27.33 8.65 0.52
CA MET A 1 26.65 9.57 1.46
C MET A 1 25.93 8.72 2.52
N TYR A 2 26.68 8.06 3.40
CA TYR A 2 26.16 7.06 4.36
C TYR A 2 26.61 7.35 5.81
N MET A 3 27.27 8.50 6.02
CA MET A 3 27.89 8.91 7.29
C MET A 3 27.31 10.21 7.87
N ARG A 4 26.23 10.74 7.29
CA ARG A 4 25.50 11.84 7.92
C ARG A 4 24.48 11.25 8.87
N SER A 5 24.32 11.84 10.05
CA SER A 5 23.21 11.55 10.94
C SER A 5 21.92 11.60 10.12
N SER A 6 21.15 10.51 10.15
CA SER A 6 19.88 10.45 9.45
C SER A 6 18.94 11.44 10.15
N PRO A 7 18.44 12.47 9.45
CA PRO A 7 17.48 13.40 10.04
C PRO A 7 16.19 12.68 10.46
N GLU A 8 15.91 11.49 9.93
CA GLU A 8 14.81 10.62 10.40
C GLU A 8 15.03 10.16 11.85
N ILE A 9 16.25 9.71 12.20
CA ILE A 9 16.61 9.32 13.57
C ILE A 9 16.50 10.54 14.50
N ASP A 10 16.98 11.71 14.06
CA ASP A 10 16.92 12.93 14.87
C ASP A 10 15.48 13.42 15.08
N GLN A 11 14.57 13.28 14.12
CA GLN A 11 13.15 13.61 14.32
C GLN A 11 12.44 12.67 15.30
N ILE A 12 12.80 11.38 15.31
CA ILE A 12 12.26 10.39 16.24
C ILE A 12 12.81 10.63 17.65
N LEU A 13 14.11 10.92 17.78
CA LEU A 13 14.78 11.12 19.06
C LEU A 13 14.44 12.48 19.72
N ASN A 14 14.22 13.54 18.94
CA ASN A 14 14.00 14.89 19.49
C ASN A 14 12.56 15.18 19.94
N ARG A 15 11.62 14.24 19.77
CA ARG A 15 10.29 14.37 20.37
C ARG A 15 10.34 13.79 21.78
N LYS A 16 9.81 14.52 22.78
CA LYS A 16 9.57 14.01 24.14
C LYS A 16 8.56 12.85 24.10
N THR A 17 9.00 11.68 23.66
CA THR A 17 8.27 10.43 23.83
C THR A 17 8.51 9.95 25.25
N ARG A 18 7.43 9.61 25.96
CA ARG A 18 7.50 8.92 27.25
C ARG A 18 8.16 7.54 27.02
N SER A 19 9.49 7.55 27.10
CA SER A 19 10.50 6.49 27.26
C SER A 19 10.36 5.08 26.67
N ASN A 20 9.44 4.70 25.76
CA ASN A 20 9.47 3.32 25.21
C ASN A 20 8.82 3.03 23.83
N LEU A 21 8.53 4.02 22.96
CA LEU A 21 7.84 3.76 21.69
C LEU A 21 8.49 4.48 20.50
N ASN A 22 9.55 3.88 19.94
CA ASN A 22 10.18 4.27 18.67
C ASN A 22 9.34 3.86 17.43
N THR A 23 8.02 3.70 17.55
CA THR A 23 7.17 3.15 16.49
C THR A 23 6.22 4.20 15.93
N LEU A 24 6.22 4.42 14.61
CA LEU A 24 5.31 5.37 13.94
C LEU A 24 3.82 5.01 14.12
N LEU A 25 3.48 3.74 14.33
CA LEU A 25 2.12 3.31 14.63
C LEU A 25 2.16 2.18 15.65
N ILE A 26 1.26 2.25 16.64
CA ILE A 26 1.00 1.13 17.53
C ILE A 26 0.10 0.13 16.82
N ASN A 27 0.50 -1.15 16.86
CA ASN A 27 -0.28 -2.23 16.27
C ASN A 27 -1.70 -2.27 16.83
N GLY A 28 -2.68 -2.51 15.96
CA GLY A 28 -4.10 -2.58 16.30
C GLY A 28 -4.44 -3.53 17.44
N ASN A 29 -3.75 -4.68 17.54
CA ASN A 29 -4.00 -5.69 18.58
C ASN A 29 -3.71 -5.20 20.01
N ILE A 30 -2.84 -4.19 20.15
CA ILE A 30 -2.49 -3.58 21.45
C ILE A 30 -2.93 -2.11 21.52
N SER A 31 -3.68 -1.65 20.51
CA SER A 31 -4.14 -0.27 20.42
C SER A 31 -5.36 -0.06 21.33
N THR A 32 -5.53 1.17 21.79
CA THR A 32 -6.68 1.54 22.61
C THR A 32 -7.93 1.72 21.76
N LEU A 33 -9.08 1.57 22.41
CA LEU A 33 -10.38 1.72 21.78
C LEU A 33 -10.57 3.15 21.22
N LEU A 34 -10.98 3.22 19.96
CA LEU A 34 -11.28 4.48 19.28
C LEU A 34 -12.76 4.82 19.43
N ARG A 35 -13.06 6.12 19.59
CA ARG A 35 -14.45 6.61 19.60
C ARG A 35 -14.69 7.47 18.38
N ARG A 36 -15.66 7.08 17.56
CA ARG A 36 -16.14 7.86 16.42
C ARG A 36 -17.63 8.07 16.57
N MET A 37 -18.03 9.33 16.74
CA MET A 37 -19.41 9.69 17.08
C MET A 37 -19.86 8.97 18.37
N LYS A 38 -20.93 8.17 18.33
CA LYS A 38 -21.47 7.39 19.45
C LYS A 38 -21.04 5.91 19.45
N LYS A 39 -20.22 5.50 18.47
CA LYS A 39 -19.75 4.11 18.34
C LYS A 39 -18.30 3.98 18.81
N LYS A 40 -18.03 2.82 19.39
CA LYS A 40 -16.71 2.41 19.86
C LYS A 40 -16.11 1.45 18.83
N TYR A 41 -14.83 1.62 18.51
CA TYR A 41 -14.15 0.85 17.47
C TYR A 41 -12.86 0.24 18.00
N ILE A 42 -12.64 -1.02 17.63
CA ILE A 42 -11.36 -1.71 17.77
C ILE A 42 -10.94 -2.15 16.36
N VAL A 43 -9.69 -1.91 16.00
CA VAL A 43 -9.13 -2.36 14.73
C VAL A 43 -7.96 -3.28 15.03
N ASN A 44 -8.07 -4.54 14.65
CA ASN A 44 -7.11 -5.58 14.97
C ASN A 44 -6.33 -6.03 13.73
N LYS A 45 -5.20 -6.69 13.97
CA LYS A 45 -4.36 -7.35 12.95
C LYS A 45 -3.92 -6.42 11.82
N THR A 46 -3.56 -5.19 12.19
CA THR A 46 -3.18 -4.10 11.27
C THR A 46 -1.76 -4.18 10.73
N CYS A 47 -1.00 -5.25 10.99
CA CYS A 47 0.44 -5.30 10.70
C CYS A 47 0.76 -4.99 9.24
N SER A 48 0.03 -5.56 8.27
CA SER A 48 0.27 -5.29 6.85
C SER A 48 0.03 -3.82 6.49
N PHE A 49 -1.01 -3.19 7.06
CA PHE A 49 -1.26 -1.77 6.86
C PHE A 49 -0.16 -0.91 7.49
N ASP A 50 0.19 -1.19 8.75
CA ASP A 50 1.17 -0.41 9.51
C ASP A 50 2.56 -0.51 8.83
N SER A 51 2.95 -1.67 8.30
CA SER A 51 4.18 -1.86 7.53
C SER A 51 4.21 -1.03 6.25
N ILE A 52 3.13 -1.01 5.47
CA ILE A 52 3.06 -0.21 4.24
C ILE A 52 3.07 1.29 4.58
N ALA A 53 2.31 1.71 5.58
CA ALA A 53 2.30 3.10 6.02
C ALA A 53 3.70 3.56 6.43
N PHE A 54 4.45 2.73 7.17
CA PHE A 54 5.83 3.01 7.54
C PHE A 54 6.73 3.19 6.31
N ILE A 55 6.73 2.23 5.38
CA ILE A 55 7.57 2.28 4.17
C ILE A 55 7.30 3.54 3.35
N LEU A 56 6.02 3.85 3.11
CA LEU A 56 5.64 5.00 2.29
C LEU A 56 5.93 6.34 3.01
N SER A 57 5.80 6.39 4.34
CA SER A 57 6.20 7.56 5.14
C SER A 57 7.70 7.80 5.09
N MET A 58 8.53 6.75 5.14
CA MET A 58 9.99 6.91 5.00
C MET A 58 10.38 7.32 3.59
N ALA A 59 9.81 6.67 2.56
CA ALA A 59 10.05 7.06 1.18
C ALA A 59 9.70 8.53 0.89
N TYR A 60 8.67 9.07 1.56
CA TYR A 60 8.31 10.50 1.48
C TYR A 60 9.38 11.43 2.05
N LEU A 61 10.12 11.01 3.09
CA LEU A 61 11.21 11.79 3.67
C LEU A 61 12.49 11.65 2.84
N ASP A 62 12.79 10.44 2.37
CA ASP A 62 14.08 10.08 1.79
C ASP A 62 14.22 10.47 0.32
N HIS A 63 13.12 10.53 -0.43
CA HIS A 63 13.17 10.67 -1.88
C HIS A 63 12.41 11.93 -2.39
N PRO A 64 13.11 13.01 -2.76
CA PRO A 64 12.50 14.29 -3.15
C PRO A 64 11.47 14.18 -4.29
N GLN A 65 11.72 13.34 -5.30
CA GLN A 65 10.76 13.17 -6.40
C GLN A 65 9.48 12.47 -5.93
N TYR A 66 9.62 11.51 -5.00
CA TYR A 66 8.47 10.80 -4.46
C TYR A 66 7.68 11.71 -3.51
N LYS A 67 8.39 12.54 -2.73
CA LYS A 67 7.80 13.64 -1.96
C LYS A 67 6.95 14.55 -2.83
N SER A 68 7.49 15.05 -3.94
CA SER A 68 6.76 15.91 -4.88
C SER A 68 5.51 15.23 -5.45
N PHE A 69 5.62 13.94 -5.82
CA PHE A 69 4.48 13.14 -6.27
C PHE A 69 3.38 13.03 -5.20
N VAL A 70 3.75 12.67 -3.96
CA VAL A 70 2.80 12.56 -2.85
C VAL A 70 2.20 13.92 -2.47
N ASP A 71 2.95 15.01 -2.59
CA ASP A 71 2.49 16.34 -2.22
C ASP A 71 1.29 16.81 -3.06
N VAL A 72 1.18 16.34 -4.30
CA VAL A 72 0.07 16.65 -5.22
C VAL A 72 -0.97 15.53 -5.36
N SER A 73 -0.73 14.36 -4.76
CA SER A 73 -1.63 13.20 -4.86
C SER A 73 -2.91 13.39 -4.04
N ASP A 74 -4.05 12.96 -4.55
CA ASP A 74 -5.32 12.87 -3.82
C ASP A 74 -5.50 11.53 -3.08
N ASN A 75 -4.56 10.60 -3.24
CA ASN A 75 -4.67 9.26 -2.69
C ASN A 75 -4.67 9.29 -1.16
N THR A 76 -5.71 8.72 -0.55
CA THR A 76 -5.93 8.81 0.90
C THR A 76 -4.83 8.12 1.71
N LEU A 77 -4.27 7.00 1.23
CA LEU A 77 -3.15 6.35 1.90
C LEU A 77 -1.89 7.20 1.82
N LEU A 78 -1.57 7.77 0.65
CA LEU A 78 -0.40 8.63 0.47
C LEU A 78 -0.50 9.89 1.34
N GLN A 79 -1.66 10.53 1.41
CA GLN A 79 -1.89 11.69 2.29
C GLN A 79 -1.77 11.31 3.78
N PHE A 80 -2.25 10.12 4.15
CA PHE A 80 -2.03 9.61 5.50
C PHE A 80 -0.54 9.40 5.81
N CYS A 81 0.23 8.81 4.89
CA CYS A 81 1.66 8.57 5.07
C CYS A 81 2.46 9.87 5.13
N LYS A 82 2.11 10.87 4.31
CA LYS A 82 2.66 12.23 4.39
C LYS A 82 2.41 12.86 5.76
N HIS A 83 1.16 12.80 6.23
CA HIS A 83 0.82 13.34 7.55
C HIS A 83 1.59 12.63 8.66
N LEU A 84 1.71 11.30 8.58
CA LEU A 84 2.45 10.49 9.54
C LEU A 84 3.95 10.83 9.52
N ALA A 85 4.55 11.03 8.34
CA ALA A 85 5.96 11.39 8.19
C ALA A 85 6.27 12.76 8.80
N LEU A 86 5.44 13.77 8.53
CA LEU A 86 5.68 15.14 8.99
C LEU A 86 5.31 15.34 10.46
N ASN A 87 4.16 14.79 10.88
CA ASN A 87 3.57 15.10 12.17
C ASN A 87 3.68 13.95 13.17
N GLY A 88 4.23 12.80 12.77
CA GLY A 88 4.26 11.59 13.59
C GLY A 88 2.86 11.08 13.93
N THR A 89 2.81 10.24 14.96
CA THR A 89 1.56 9.62 15.41
C THR A 89 0.76 10.55 16.29
N SER A 90 -0.55 10.61 16.05
CA SER A 90 -1.50 11.29 16.92
C SER A 90 -2.81 10.51 16.98
N LYS A 91 -3.73 10.97 17.84
CA LYS A 91 -5.11 10.46 17.86
C LYS A 91 -5.78 10.59 16.49
N ILE A 92 -5.47 11.65 15.74
CA ILE A 92 -5.99 11.88 14.38
C ILE A 92 -5.47 10.77 13.45
N SER A 93 -4.19 10.40 13.56
CA SER A 93 -3.61 9.30 12.76
C SER A 93 -4.39 8.00 12.94
N TYR A 94 -4.75 7.64 14.18
CA TYR A 94 -5.53 6.43 14.43
C TYR A 94 -6.99 6.51 13.93
N MET A 95 -7.61 7.69 14.00
CA MET A 95 -8.94 7.92 13.44
C MET A 95 -8.94 7.85 11.90
N THR A 96 -7.90 8.38 11.27
CA THR A 96 -7.71 8.28 9.81
C THR A 96 -7.42 6.84 9.41
N ARG A 97 -6.57 6.11 10.14
CA ARG A 97 -6.34 4.67 9.95
C ARG A 97 -7.65 3.89 10.02
N LEU A 98 -8.49 4.15 11.02
CA LEU A 98 -9.83 3.54 11.13
C LEU A 98 -10.68 3.81 9.88
N LYS A 99 -10.66 5.04 9.34
CA LYS A 99 -11.39 5.38 8.11
C LYS A 99 -10.84 4.62 6.90
N ILE A 100 -9.52 4.53 6.76
CA ILE A 100 -8.87 3.83 5.63
C ILE A 100 -9.13 2.33 5.69
N LEU A 101 -9.08 1.74 6.89
CA LEU A 101 -9.36 0.32 7.11
C LEU A 101 -10.86 -0.03 7.08
N GLY A 102 -11.73 0.94 6.77
CA GLY A 102 -13.13 0.67 6.43
C GLY A 102 -13.34 -0.08 5.11
N ILE A 103 -12.26 -0.51 4.44
CA ILE A 103 -12.30 -1.47 3.33
C ILE A 103 -12.55 -2.91 3.79
N PHE A 104 -12.47 -3.17 5.09
CA PHE A 104 -12.80 -4.44 5.72
C PHE A 104 -14.18 -4.36 6.38
N ASP A 105 -14.83 -5.51 6.51
CA ASP A 105 -16.16 -5.59 7.13
C ASP A 105 -16.11 -5.25 8.63
N GLU A 106 -17.09 -4.47 9.07
CA GLU A 106 -17.31 -4.18 10.48
C GLU A 106 -18.16 -5.28 11.12
N GLN A 107 -17.63 -5.91 12.16
CA GLN A 107 -18.36 -6.87 12.98
C GLN A 107 -18.84 -6.22 14.27
N GLU A 108 -20.09 -6.49 14.65
CA GLU A 108 -20.59 -6.10 15.96
C GLU A 108 -20.09 -7.08 17.02
N SER A 109 -19.52 -6.55 18.09
CA SER A 109 -19.14 -7.34 19.27
C SER A 109 -20.00 -6.97 20.48
N ILE A 110 -19.85 -7.76 21.54
CA ILE A 110 -20.54 -7.56 22.81
C ILE A 110 -20.27 -6.13 23.32
N ASN A 111 -21.31 -5.46 23.87
CA ASN A 111 -21.26 -4.10 24.43
C ASN A 111 -21.13 -2.92 23.44
N ASN A 112 -21.78 -2.98 22.25
CA ASN A 112 -21.80 -1.88 21.27
C ASN A 112 -20.41 -1.45 20.76
N VAL A 113 -19.44 -2.38 20.78
CA VAL A 113 -18.12 -2.16 20.19
C VAL A 113 -18.09 -2.79 18.80
N ARG A 114 -17.72 -2.01 17.79
CA ARG A 114 -17.48 -2.46 16.43
C ARG A 114 -16.03 -2.90 16.31
N VAL A 115 -15.81 -4.07 15.73
CA VAL A 115 -14.49 -4.65 15.52
C VAL A 115 -14.24 -4.74 14.02
N ILE A 116 -13.09 -4.25 13.60
CA ILE A 116 -12.57 -4.42 12.24
C ILE A 116 -11.38 -5.38 12.32
N ASP A 117 -11.50 -6.52 11.66
CA ASP A 117 -10.40 -7.47 11.49
C ASP A 117 -9.64 -7.16 10.20
N ALA A 118 -8.51 -6.46 10.30
CA ALA A 118 -7.71 -6.04 9.14
C ALA A 118 -6.69 -7.09 8.69
N ARG A 119 -6.90 -8.38 9.02
CA ARG A 119 -6.03 -9.47 8.59
C ARG A 119 -5.98 -9.55 7.07
N CYS A 120 -4.80 -9.31 6.52
CA CYS A 120 -4.54 -9.43 5.09
C CYS A 120 -3.04 -9.61 4.83
N ASN A 121 -2.66 -9.64 3.56
CA ASN A 121 -1.27 -9.52 3.15
C ASN A 121 -0.99 -8.08 2.66
N VAL A 122 0.29 -7.74 2.51
CA VAL A 122 0.71 -6.41 2.04
C VAL A 122 0.21 -6.08 0.62
N LEU A 123 0.10 -7.10 -0.25
CA LEU A 123 -0.37 -6.93 -1.61
C LEU A 123 -1.83 -6.47 -1.66
N PHE A 124 -2.68 -6.99 -0.77
CA PHE A 124 -4.08 -6.56 -0.65
C PHE A 124 -4.17 -5.07 -0.28
N ILE A 125 -3.37 -4.62 0.69
CA ILE A 125 -3.33 -3.21 1.09
C ILE A 125 -2.92 -2.32 -0.09
N ILE A 126 -1.82 -2.67 -0.78
CA ILE A 126 -1.34 -1.87 -1.92
C ILE A 126 -2.38 -1.86 -3.05
N THR A 127 -2.88 -3.03 -3.45
CA THR A 127 -3.83 -3.13 -4.57
C THR A 127 -5.15 -2.40 -4.31
N LYS A 128 -5.66 -2.43 -3.08
CA LYS A 128 -6.88 -1.71 -2.71
C LYS A 128 -6.67 -0.22 -2.54
N LEU A 129 -5.57 0.19 -1.91
CA LEU A 129 -5.38 1.57 -1.48
C LEU A 129 -4.58 2.44 -2.45
N LEU A 130 -3.73 1.86 -3.31
CA LEU A 130 -2.92 2.60 -4.30
C LEU A 130 -3.44 2.48 -5.73
N LYS A 131 -4.68 2.02 -5.93
CA LYS A 131 -5.29 1.89 -7.27
C LYS A 131 -5.24 3.16 -8.12
N THR A 132 -5.28 4.35 -7.51
CA THR A 132 -5.22 5.66 -8.19
C THR A 132 -3.80 6.23 -8.27
N ALA A 133 -2.81 5.51 -7.75
CA ALA A 133 -1.41 5.88 -7.73
C ALA A 133 -0.57 4.66 -8.19
N PRO A 134 -0.75 4.21 -9.45
CA PRO A 134 -0.10 2.99 -9.92
C PRO A 134 1.42 3.14 -10.01
N SER A 135 2.12 2.01 -9.86
CA SER A 135 3.59 1.93 -10.05
C SER A 135 3.98 1.57 -11.48
N ALA A 136 3.08 0.93 -12.22
CA ALA A 136 3.28 0.58 -13.62
C ALA A 136 1.96 0.68 -14.39
N ILE A 137 2.04 0.88 -15.69
CA ILE A 137 0.92 0.82 -16.62
C ILE A 137 1.30 -0.19 -17.70
N GLU A 138 0.47 -1.20 -17.90
CA GLU A 138 0.62 -2.16 -18.98
C GLU A 138 -0.20 -1.70 -20.18
N HIS A 139 0.46 -1.57 -21.33
CA HIS A 139 -0.15 -1.18 -22.60
C HIS A 139 -0.41 -2.43 -23.43
N MET A 140 -1.67 -2.83 -23.55
CA MET A 140 -2.10 -3.98 -24.35
C MET A 140 -2.54 -3.49 -25.72
N ILE A 141 -1.97 -4.07 -26.78
CA ILE A 141 -2.29 -3.75 -28.16
C ILE A 141 -2.75 -5.03 -28.87
N CYS A 142 -3.89 -5.00 -29.54
CA CYS A 142 -4.34 -6.13 -30.36
C CYS A 142 -3.69 -6.09 -31.73
N SER A 143 -3.07 -7.20 -32.13
CA SER A 143 -2.44 -7.33 -33.46
C SER A 143 -3.44 -7.40 -34.61
N ASN A 144 -4.72 -7.72 -34.34
CA ASN A 144 -5.77 -7.83 -35.35
C ASN A 144 -6.85 -6.75 -35.16
N ASN A 145 -6.75 -5.68 -35.94
CA ASN A 145 -7.67 -4.53 -35.91
C ASN A 145 -9.06 -4.82 -36.49
N ILE A 146 -9.27 -5.95 -37.17
CA ILE A 146 -10.54 -6.23 -37.87
C ILE A 146 -11.63 -6.70 -36.89
N ASN A 147 -11.27 -7.48 -35.86
CA ASN A 147 -12.21 -8.05 -34.89
C ASN A 147 -12.15 -7.38 -33.51
N CYS A 148 -11.33 -6.33 -33.34
CA CYS A 148 -11.12 -5.67 -32.05
C CYS A 148 -11.22 -4.14 -32.19
N PRO A 149 -12.42 -3.55 -31.99
CA PRO A 149 -12.63 -2.11 -32.14
C PRO A 149 -11.94 -1.26 -31.06
N GLN A 150 -11.50 -1.87 -29.95
CA GLN A 150 -10.57 -1.27 -28.99
C GLN A 150 -9.20 -1.95 -29.15
N SER A 151 -8.44 -1.50 -30.15
CA SER A 151 -7.11 -2.04 -30.46
C SER A 151 -6.08 -1.81 -29.34
N THR A 152 -6.42 -1.02 -28.32
CA THR A 152 -5.52 -0.60 -27.24
C THR A 152 -6.23 -0.53 -25.90
N ARG A 153 -5.59 -1.05 -24.84
CA ARG A 153 -6.06 -1.00 -23.46
C ARG A 153 -4.90 -0.76 -22.51
N ASP A 154 -5.09 0.19 -21.59
CA ASP A 154 -4.14 0.45 -20.50
C ASP A 154 -4.62 -0.23 -19.21
N VAL A 155 -3.73 -0.96 -18.55
CA VAL A 155 -4.00 -1.64 -17.29
C VAL A 155 -3.03 -1.11 -16.21
N PRO A 156 -3.50 -0.24 -15.30
CA PRO A 156 -2.66 0.26 -14.22
C PRO A 156 -2.43 -0.83 -13.17
N SER A 157 -1.19 -0.96 -12.72
CA SER A 157 -0.80 -1.86 -11.63
C SER A 157 -0.15 -1.05 -10.49
N PRO A 158 -0.68 -1.13 -9.26
CA PRO A 158 -0.07 -0.49 -8.10
C PRO A 158 1.15 -1.24 -7.56
N THR A 159 1.55 -2.35 -8.19
CA THR A 159 2.72 -3.13 -7.80
C THR A 159 3.53 -3.60 -9.00
N ILE A 160 4.84 -3.66 -8.84
CA ILE A 160 5.75 -4.38 -9.74
C ILE A 160 6.21 -5.63 -8.99
N ILE A 161 5.89 -6.81 -9.52
CA ILE A 161 6.29 -8.09 -8.95
C ILE A 161 7.22 -8.77 -9.95
N VAL A 162 8.47 -8.95 -9.56
CA VAL A 162 9.50 -9.60 -10.37
C VAL A 162 10.02 -10.84 -9.68
N ARG A 163 10.31 -11.88 -10.46
CA ARG A 163 10.93 -13.11 -9.97
C ARG A 163 12.44 -13.01 -10.17
N LEU A 164 13.18 -13.08 -9.07
CA LEU A 164 14.63 -13.18 -9.10
C LEU A 164 15.02 -14.65 -9.25
N LYS A 165 16.02 -14.95 -10.10
CA LYS A 165 16.50 -16.32 -10.30
C LYS A 165 17.47 -16.72 -9.19
N ASN A 166 18.40 -15.85 -8.83
CA ASN A 166 19.35 -16.09 -7.75
C ASN A 166 19.11 -15.14 -6.57
N ASN A 167 19.54 -13.88 -6.71
CA ASN A 167 19.55 -12.85 -5.66
C ASN A 167 19.27 -11.47 -6.27
N MET A 168 19.44 -10.40 -5.48
CA MET A 168 19.27 -9.00 -5.92
C MET A 168 20.18 -8.58 -7.09
N GLN A 169 21.22 -9.35 -7.41
CA GLN A 169 22.08 -9.11 -8.58
C GLN A 169 21.29 -9.19 -9.89
N ASP A 170 20.23 -10.00 -9.94
CA ASP A 170 19.40 -10.16 -11.12
C ASP A 170 18.28 -9.11 -11.21
N LEU A 171 18.18 -8.17 -10.26
CA LEU A 171 17.06 -7.23 -10.20
C LEU A 171 16.90 -6.43 -11.49
N ASN A 172 18.00 -5.90 -12.03
CA ASN A 172 17.98 -5.12 -13.26
C ASN A 172 17.49 -5.96 -14.44
N ASN A 173 17.97 -7.21 -14.54
CA ASN A 173 17.53 -8.14 -15.58
C ASN A 173 16.05 -8.50 -15.42
N ALA A 174 15.59 -8.72 -14.20
CA ALA A 174 14.20 -9.04 -13.90
C ALA A 174 13.25 -7.87 -14.20
N LEU A 175 13.67 -6.63 -13.94
CA LEU A 175 12.94 -5.42 -14.33
C LEU A 175 12.90 -5.23 -15.85
N ASN A 176 14.01 -5.48 -16.54
CA ASN A 176 14.05 -5.43 -18.00
C ASN A 176 13.10 -6.46 -18.63
N LEU A 177 13.04 -7.67 -18.06
CA LEU A 177 12.08 -8.70 -18.48
C LEU A 177 10.63 -8.35 -18.13
N TYR A 178 10.40 -7.55 -17.09
CA TYR A 178 9.06 -7.10 -16.71
C TYR A 178 8.49 -6.12 -17.74
N VAL A 179 9.32 -5.19 -18.24
CA VAL A 179 8.90 -4.17 -19.22
C VAL A 179 8.96 -4.65 -20.67
N PHE A 180 9.59 -5.80 -20.94
CA PHE A 180 9.71 -6.33 -22.29
C PHE A 180 8.33 -6.74 -22.84
N PRO A 181 7.95 -6.32 -24.07
CA PRO A 181 6.67 -6.69 -24.67
C PRO A 181 6.52 -8.21 -24.76
N LYS A 182 5.33 -8.71 -24.42
CA LYS A 182 5.00 -10.15 -24.50
C LYS A 182 3.83 -10.33 -25.43
N GLU A 183 3.96 -11.29 -26.33
CA GLU A 183 2.82 -11.79 -27.10
C GLU A 183 2.02 -12.75 -26.21
N ILE A 184 0.72 -12.50 -26.06
CA ILE A 184 -0.19 -13.36 -25.31
C ILE A 184 -1.06 -14.08 -26.34
N GLU A 185 -0.80 -15.37 -26.56
CA GLU A 185 -1.70 -16.21 -27.34
C GLU A 185 -2.92 -16.60 -26.48
N ASN A 186 -4.13 -16.42 -27.03
CA ASN A 186 -5.36 -16.83 -26.38
C ASN A 186 -5.40 -18.38 -26.28
N VAL A 187 -5.16 -18.93 -25.09
CA VAL A 187 -5.44 -20.34 -24.81
C VAL A 187 -6.94 -20.53 -24.66
N HIS A 188 -7.63 -20.72 -25.78
CA HIS A 188 -8.93 -21.37 -25.84
C HIS A 188 -8.75 -22.77 -26.45
N GLN A 189 -8.30 -23.70 -25.62
CA GLN A 189 -8.61 -25.11 -25.80
C GLN A 189 -9.57 -25.52 -24.69
N ILE A 190 -10.85 -25.20 -24.90
CA ILE A 190 -11.92 -25.92 -24.20
C ILE A 190 -11.94 -27.30 -24.87
N ASN A 191 -11.41 -28.30 -24.18
CA ASN A 191 -11.66 -29.69 -24.52
C ASN A 191 -13.16 -29.96 -24.35
N VAL A 192 -13.89 -29.86 -25.46
CA VAL A 192 -15.12 -30.62 -25.65
C VAL A 192 -14.81 -31.66 -26.71
N GLN A 193 -14.47 -32.86 -26.27
CA GLN A 193 -14.76 -34.06 -27.04
C GLN A 193 -15.86 -34.80 -26.29
N GLU A 194 -17.07 -34.63 -26.79
CA GLU A 194 -18.16 -35.57 -26.61
C GLU A 194 -17.80 -36.89 -27.31
N GLN A 195 -17.90 -38.00 -26.58
CA GLN A 195 -18.63 -39.22 -26.96
C GLN A 195 -18.73 -40.16 -25.76
#